data_AF-A0A1Q4G5Q5-F1
#
_entry.id   AF-A0A1Q4G5Q5-F1
#
_cell.length_a   1.000
_cell.length_b   1.000
_cell.length_c   1.000
_cell.angle_alpha   90.00
_cell.angle_beta   90.00
_cell.angle_gamma   90.00
#
_symmetry.space_group_name_H-M   'P 1'
#
loop_
_entity.id
_entity.type
_entity.pdbx_description
1 polymer ?
#
loop_
_entity_poly.entity_id
_entity_poly.type
_entity_poly.pdbx_seq_one_letter_code
_entity_poly.pdbx_strand_id
1 'polypeptide(L)'
;MSPFKYELQELSEINTPFYTRIGLLSVRFSEIESLITHIIEKLINSDDELINHFLIKENSLHVNLELIKKLSSFRHYEEERISEIVSKLKPLQRLRNSFIHGVWLDVTIENNETCIYCSDHRWQLTKSSSNRIQYSRYDSKRYTTRDLDKELITASEILLELKRLWQDIDEVNYF
;
A
#
# COMPACT_ATOMS: atom_id res chain seq x y z
N MET A 1 11.07 18.38 21.85
CA MET A 1 11.54 18.03 20.49
C MET A 1 11.99 19.30 19.81
N SER A 2 13.16 19.28 19.16
CA SER A 2 13.61 20.36 18.27
C SER A 2 12.57 20.60 17.17
N PRO A 3 12.37 21.85 16.71
CA PRO A 3 11.56 22.10 15.52
C PRO A 3 12.09 21.28 14.34
N PHE A 4 11.17 20.71 13.56
CA PHE A 4 11.48 20.00 12.32
C PHE A 4 12.16 20.97 11.36
N LYS A 5 13.36 20.62 10.88
CA LYS A 5 14.07 21.42 9.88
C LYS A 5 13.86 20.78 8.52
N TYR A 6 13.30 21.55 7.59
CA TYR A 6 13.26 21.17 6.18
C TYR A 6 14.63 21.48 5.59
N GLU A 7 15.54 20.52 5.70
CA GLU A 7 16.87 20.60 5.09
C GLU A 7 16.80 19.93 3.71
N LEU A 8 17.48 20.52 2.73
CA LEU A 8 17.61 19.90 1.41
C LEU A 8 18.44 18.63 1.58
N GLN A 9 17.86 17.50 1.20
CA GLN A 9 18.55 16.21 1.19
C GLN A 9 19.21 16.02 -0.17
N GLU A 10 20.54 15.86 -0.18
CA GLU A 10 21.28 15.48 -1.37
C GLU A 10 21.41 13.96 -1.44
N LEU A 11 21.43 13.42 -2.66
CA LEU A 11 21.69 12.00 -2.85
C LEU A 11 23.12 11.67 -2.41
N SER A 12 23.25 10.64 -1.59
CA SER A 12 24.50 10.11 -1.09
C SER A 12 24.52 8.59 -1.19
N GLU A 13 25.69 7.98 -1.07
CA GLU A 13 25.83 6.52 -1.03
C GLU A 13 25.03 5.89 0.13
N ILE A 14 24.83 6.64 1.22
CA ILE A 14 24.15 6.16 2.43
C ILE A 14 22.63 6.16 2.26
N ASN A 15 22.06 7.20 1.61
CA ASN A 15 20.61 7.34 1.48
C ASN A 15 20.02 6.75 0.19
N THR A 16 20.83 6.61 -0.86
CA THR A 16 20.43 6.01 -2.14
C THR A 16 19.76 4.64 -1.98
N PRO A 17 20.26 3.71 -1.14
CA PRO A 17 19.62 2.41 -0.92
C PRO A 17 18.19 2.49 -0.36
N PHE A 18 17.89 3.50 0.47
CA PHE A 18 16.56 3.70 1.04
C PHE A 18 15.61 4.27 0.00
N TYR A 19 16.01 5.35 -0.68
CA TYR A 19 15.18 5.98 -1.69
C TYR A 19 14.90 5.06 -2.88
N THR A 20 15.85 4.21 -3.25
CA THR A 20 15.66 3.18 -4.28
C THR A 20 14.55 2.21 -3.89
N ARG A 21 14.54 1.72 -2.64
CA ARG A 21 13.51 0.79 -2.13
C ARG A 21 12.15 1.45 -2.00
N ILE A 22 12.12 2.68 -1.50
CA ILE A 22 10.89 3.49 -1.41
C ILE A 22 10.31 3.70 -2.81
N GLY A 23 11.14 4.09 -3.78
CA GLY A 23 10.73 4.25 -5.18
C GLY A 23 10.19 2.95 -5.78
N LEU A 24 10.89 1.82 -5.56
CA LEU A 24 10.43 0.52 -6.06
C LEU A 24 9.11 0.08 -5.40
N LEU A 25 8.93 0.31 -4.10
CA LEU A 25 7.67 0.07 -3.40
C LEU A 25 6.53 0.91 -4.00
N SER A 26 6.78 2.19 -4.28
CA SER A 26 5.79 3.04 -4.96
C SER A 26 5.38 2.48 -6.32
N VAL A 27 6.33 2.00 -7.13
CA VAL A 27 6.04 1.32 -8.40
C VAL A 27 5.16 0.08 -8.17
N ARG A 28 5.53 -0.78 -7.20
CA ARG A 28 4.75 -1.98 -6.87
C ARG A 28 3.33 -1.65 -6.42
N PHE A 29 3.13 -0.58 -5.66
CA PHE A 29 1.79 -0.14 -5.27
C PHE A 29 0.95 0.29 -6.47
N SER A 30 1.52 1.05 -7.41
CA SER A 30 0.83 1.44 -8.64
C SER A 30 0.47 0.23 -9.50
N GLU A 31 1.36 -0.76 -9.62
CA GLU A 31 1.08 -2.00 -10.35
C GLU A 31 -0.04 -2.82 -9.68
N ILE A 32 -0.04 -2.95 -8.36
CA ILE A 32 -1.09 -3.63 -7.59
C ILE A 32 -2.44 -2.92 -7.76
N GLU A 33 -2.47 -1.59 -7.64
CA GLU A 33 -3.69 -0.78 -7.80
C GLU A 33 -4.29 -0.95 -9.21
N SER A 34 -3.45 -0.89 -10.25
CA SER A 34 -3.86 -1.11 -11.63
C SER A 34 -4.41 -2.52 -11.84
N LEU A 35 -3.74 -3.54 -11.32
CA LEU A 35 -4.13 -4.93 -11.54
C LEU A 35 -5.43 -5.29 -10.81
N ILE A 36 -5.65 -4.77 -9.60
CA ILE A 36 -6.94 -4.90 -8.90
C ILE A 36 -8.06 -4.28 -9.74
N THR A 37 -7.81 -3.12 -10.33
CA THR A 37 -8.78 -2.43 -11.19
C THR A 37 -9.14 -3.31 -12.39
N HIS A 38 -8.15 -3.89 -13.08
CA HIS A 38 -8.41 -4.80 -14.20
C HIS A 38 -9.14 -6.08 -13.81
N ILE A 39 -8.85 -6.65 -12.64
CA ILE A 39 -9.60 -7.81 -12.13
C ILE A 39 -11.07 -7.42 -11.89
N ILE A 40 -11.32 -6.26 -11.28
CA ILE A 40 -12.68 -5.76 -11.05
C ILE A 40 -13.42 -5.58 -12.39
N GLU A 41 -12.79 -4.95 -13.38
CA GLU A 41 -13.38 -4.76 -14.73
C GLU A 41 -13.83 -6.09 -15.34
N LYS A 42 -12.96 -7.11 -15.28
CA LYS A 42 -13.28 -8.45 -15.78
C LYS A 42 -14.40 -9.14 -14.99
N LEU A 43 -14.42 -9.00 -13.66
CA LEU A 43 -15.48 -9.60 -12.82
C LEU A 43 -16.85 -8.93 -12.99
N ILE A 44 -16.88 -7.64 -13.33
CA ILE A 44 -18.13 -6.95 -13.71
C ILE A 44 -18.66 -7.57 -15.01
N ASN A 45 -17.78 -7.87 -15.97
CA ASN A 45 -18.11 -8.47 -17.27
C ASN A 45 -19.20 -7.67 -17.99
N SER A 46 -18.98 -6.37 -18.15
CA SER A 46 -19.84 -5.50 -18.96
C SER A 46 -19.37 -5.51 -20.41
N ASP A 47 -20.32 -5.67 -21.34
CA ASP A 47 -20.07 -5.52 -22.79
C ASP A 47 -19.60 -4.10 -23.18
N ASP A 48 -19.71 -3.12 -22.27
CA ASP A 48 -19.30 -1.73 -22.47
C ASP A 48 -18.18 -1.32 -21.49
N GLU A 49 -16.96 -1.24 -22.02
CA GLU A 49 -15.76 -0.82 -21.27
C GLU A 49 -15.91 0.58 -20.65
N LEU A 50 -16.71 1.48 -21.24
CA LEU A 50 -16.93 2.82 -20.68
C LEU A 50 -17.72 2.76 -19.38
N ILE A 51 -18.69 1.84 -19.26
CA ILE A 51 -19.46 1.66 -18.03
C ILE A 51 -18.53 1.21 -16.90
N ASN A 52 -17.66 0.24 -17.17
CA ASN A 52 -16.66 -0.20 -16.19
C ASN A 52 -15.77 0.96 -15.73
N HIS A 53 -15.27 1.77 -16.67
CA HIS A 53 -14.46 2.94 -16.34
C HIS A 53 -15.22 3.91 -15.43
N PHE A 54 -16.47 4.27 -15.76
CA PHE A 54 -17.25 5.19 -14.92
C PHE A 54 -17.53 4.65 -13.52
N LEU A 55 -17.69 3.34 -13.36
CA LEU A 55 -17.96 2.71 -12.07
C LEU A 55 -16.75 2.71 -11.13
N ILE A 56 -15.52 2.75 -11.66
CA ILE A 56 -14.31 2.53 -10.86
C ILE A 56 -13.28 3.67 -10.90
N LYS A 57 -13.37 4.64 -11.83
CA LYS A 57 -12.30 5.65 -12.02
C LYS A 57 -11.99 6.48 -10.76
N GLU A 58 -12.98 6.72 -9.91
CA GLU A 58 -12.86 7.57 -8.70
C GLU A 58 -12.66 6.74 -7.43
N ASN A 59 -12.57 5.42 -7.54
CA ASN A 59 -12.42 4.58 -6.38
C ASN A 59 -11.03 4.71 -5.78
N SER A 60 -10.98 4.90 -4.47
CA SER A 60 -9.75 4.66 -3.71
C SER A 60 -9.41 3.17 -3.71
N LEU A 61 -8.14 2.82 -3.48
CA LEU A 61 -7.72 1.43 -3.32
C LEU A 61 -8.55 0.70 -2.23
N HIS A 62 -8.93 1.38 -1.15
CA HIS A 62 -9.79 0.77 -0.12
C HIS A 62 -11.17 0.36 -0.70
N VAL A 63 -11.79 1.23 -1.49
CA VAL A 63 -13.07 0.95 -2.14
C VAL A 63 -12.91 -0.20 -3.14
N ASN A 64 -11.85 -0.20 -3.94
CA ASN A 64 -11.55 -1.28 -4.87
C ASN A 64 -11.34 -2.62 -4.15
N LEU A 65 -10.68 -2.67 -3.00
CA LEU A 65 -10.52 -3.89 -2.22
C LEU A 65 -11.82 -4.46 -1.65
N GLU A 66 -12.77 -3.61 -1.25
CA GLU A 66 -14.08 -4.11 -0.83
C GLU A 66 -14.95 -4.49 -2.04
N LEU A 67 -14.78 -3.82 -3.19
CA LEU A 67 -15.49 -4.15 -4.43
C LEU A 67 -15.05 -5.51 -4.98
N ILE A 68 -13.74 -5.76 -5.10
CA ILE A 68 -13.22 -7.05 -5.59
C ILE A 68 -13.69 -8.21 -4.73
N LYS A 69 -13.74 -8.05 -3.40
CA LYS A 69 -14.28 -9.05 -2.46
C LYS A 69 -15.78 -9.33 -2.67
N LYS A 70 -16.57 -8.28 -2.94
CA LYS A 70 -18.01 -8.44 -3.19
C LYS A 70 -18.25 -9.15 -4.51
N LEU A 71 -17.53 -8.72 -5.56
CA LEU A 71 -17.64 -9.32 -6.90
C LEU A 71 -17.16 -10.77 -6.90
N SER A 72 -16.04 -11.07 -6.23
CA SER A 72 -15.53 -12.43 -6.09
C SER A 72 -16.56 -13.35 -5.45
N SER A 73 -17.23 -12.88 -4.39
CA SER A 73 -18.27 -13.65 -3.71
C SER A 73 -19.53 -13.83 -4.54
N PHE A 74 -19.96 -12.76 -5.23
CA PHE A 74 -21.12 -12.83 -6.12
C PHE A 74 -20.90 -13.76 -7.33
N ARG A 75 -19.66 -13.82 -7.85
CA ARG A 75 -19.28 -14.65 -9.00
C ARG A 75 -18.74 -16.03 -8.59
N HIS A 76 -18.65 -16.34 -7.30
CA HIS A 76 -17.99 -17.54 -6.77
C HIS A 76 -16.57 -17.75 -7.31
N TYR A 77 -15.83 -16.66 -7.49
CA TYR A 77 -14.49 -16.66 -8.07
C TYR A 77 -13.44 -16.45 -6.98
N GLU A 78 -12.63 -17.48 -6.69
CA GLU A 78 -11.39 -17.39 -5.89
C GLU A 78 -11.53 -16.57 -4.58
N GLU A 79 -12.66 -16.73 -3.88
CA GLU A 79 -13.04 -15.90 -2.72
C GLU A 79 -11.98 -15.92 -1.61
N GLU A 80 -11.44 -17.11 -1.30
CA GLU A 80 -10.42 -17.29 -0.27
C GLU A 80 -9.11 -16.59 -0.64
N ARG A 81 -8.61 -16.80 -1.87
CA ARG A 81 -7.38 -16.17 -2.37
C ARG A 81 -7.50 -14.65 -2.38
N ILE A 82 -8.64 -14.11 -2.83
CA ILE A 82 -8.88 -12.66 -2.83
C ILE A 82 -8.93 -12.11 -1.40
N SER A 83 -9.57 -12.82 -0.46
CA SER A 83 -9.58 -12.44 0.95
C SER A 83 -8.18 -12.41 1.56
N GLU A 84 -7.36 -13.42 1.26
CA GLU A 84 -5.96 -13.49 1.68
C GLU A 84 -5.14 -12.31 1.14
N ILE A 85 -5.22 -12.04 -0.16
CA ILE A 85 -4.53 -10.90 -0.80
C ILE A 85 -4.93 -9.57 -0.13
N VAL A 86 -6.22 -9.34 0.07
CA VAL A 86 -6.74 -8.13 0.73
C VAL A 86 -6.19 -8.01 2.15
N SER A 87 -6.09 -9.13 2.89
CA SER A 87 -5.55 -9.15 4.24
C SER A 87 -4.06 -8.76 4.28
N LYS A 88 -3.26 -9.27 3.34
CA LYS A 88 -1.83 -8.95 3.20
C LYS A 88 -1.60 -7.50 2.74
N LEU A 89 -2.50 -6.94 1.92
CA LEU A 89 -2.35 -5.58 1.38
C LEU A 89 -2.71 -4.49 2.39
N LYS A 90 -3.58 -4.76 3.37
CA LYS A 90 -4.01 -3.77 4.38
C LYS A 90 -2.84 -3.14 5.17
N PRO A 91 -1.88 -3.90 5.73
CA PRO A 91 -0.69 -3.33 6.37
C PRO A 91 0.15 -2.45 5.43
N LEU A 92 0.34 -2.92 4.19
CA LEU A 92 1.09 -2.24 3.14
C LEU A 92 0.46 -0.90 2.71
N GLN A 93 -0.87 -0.76 2.73
CA GLN A 93 -1.54 0.52 2.49
C GLN A 93 -1.14 1.60 3.50
N ARG A 94 -0.99 1.22 4.78
CA ARG A 94 -0.55 2.17 5.82
C ARG A 94 0.87 2.63 5.56
N LEU A 95 1.72 1.72 5.09
CA LEU A 95 3.07 2.03 4.66
C LEU A 95 3.08 3.00 3.47
N ARG A 96 2.34 2.69 2.40
CA ARG A 96 2.17 3.56 1.22
C ARG A 96 1.69 4.96 1.60
N ASN A 97 0.71 5.06 2.49
CA ASN A 97 0.21 6.35 2.96
C ASN A 97 1.29 7.14 3.71
N SER A 98 2.13 6.45 4.48
CA SER A 98 3.29 7.07 5.13
C SER A 98 4.31 7.54 4.09
N PHE A 99 4.48 6.83 2.97
CA PHE A 99 5.44 7.22 1.95
C PHE A 99 5.06 8.50 1.23
N ILE A 100 3.76 8.75 1.06
CA ILE A 100 3.22 9.89 0.32
C ILE A 100 2.93 11.09 1.21
N HIS A 101 2.48 10.85 2.44
CA HIS A 101 2.06 11.91 3.36
C HIS A 101 2.99 12.09 4.56
N GLY A 102 3.88 11.14 4.81
CA GLY A 102 4.86 11.22 5.87
C GLY A 102 6.04 12.11 5.47
N VAL A 103 6.68 12.65 6.49
CA VAL A 103 7.88 13.46 6.32
C VAL A 103 9.08 12.58 6.61
N TRP A 104 9.95 12.41 5.61
CA TRP A 104 11.12 11.57 5.73
C TRP A 104 12.29 12.38 6.27
N LEU A 105 12.86 11.91 7.38
CA LEU A 105 14.12 12.42 7.89
C LEU A 105 15.28 11.86 7.06
N ASP A 106 16.41 12.54 7.12
CA ASP A 106 17.63 12.03 6.50
C ASP A 106 18.09 10.75 7.22
N VAL A 107 18.91 9.98 6.52
CA VAL A 107 19.39 8.68 6.98
C VAL A 107 20.38 8.87 8.12
N THR A 108 20.15 8.17 9.23
CA THR A 108 21.01 8.18 10.40
C THR A 108 21.67 6.83 10.61
N ILE A 109 22.77 6.82 11.36
CA ILE A 109 23.45 5.60 11.79
C ILE A 109 23.25 5.47 13.29
N GLU A 110 22.57 4.41 13.71
CA GLU A 110 22.26 4.13 15.10
C GLU A 110 22.69 2.71 15.43
N ASN A 111 23.48 2.51 16.49
CA ASN A 111 23.98 1.19 16.89
C ASN A 111 24.63 0.40 15.73
N ASN A 112 25.39 1.09 14.88
CA ASN A 112 26.01 0.55 13.65
C ASN A 112 25.02 0.04 12.59
N GLU A 113 23.75 0.45 12.66
CA GLU A 113 22.74 0.16 11.66
C GLU A 113 22.26 1.47 11.02
N THR A 114 22.23 1.50 9.70
CA THR A 114 21.68 2.61 8.94
C THR A 114 20.15 2.54 8.98
N CYS A 115 19.49 3.64 9.31
CA CYS A 115 18.04 3.73 9.38
C CYS A 115 17.51 5.06 8.84
N ILE A 116 16.26 5.06 8.42
CA ILE A 116 15.50 6.23 8.03
C ILE A 116 14.24 6.33 8.87
N TYR A 117 13.77 7.54 9.11
CA TYR A 117 12.54 7.79 9.86
C TYR A 117 11.49 8.44 8.97
N CYS A 118 10.27 7.95 9.07
CA CYS A 118 9.10 8.56 8.47
C CYS A 118 8.16 9.04 9.58
N SER A 119 7.84 10.32 9.60
CA SER A 119 6.96 10.92 10.61
C SER A 119 5.64 11.40 10.03
N ASP A 120 4.53 11.06 10.67
CA ASP A 120 3.22 11.65 10.42
C ASP A 120 3.02 12.86 11.35
N HIS A 121 2.99 14.05 10.75
CA HIS A 121 2.88 15.32 11.48
C HIS A 121 1.43 15.71 11.80
N ARG A 122 0.45 14.90 11.38
CA ARG A 122 -0.97 15.10 11.69
C ARG A 122 -1.26 14.77 13.16
N TRP A 123 -2.33 15.37 13.67
CA TRP A 123 -2.83 15.04 15.01
C TRP A 123 -3.49 13.66 14.99
N GLN A 124 -3.11 12.80 15.92
CA GLN A 124 -3.76 11.53 16.16
C GLN A 124 -4.51 11.57 17.49
N LEU A 125 -5.73 11.04 17.49
CA LEU A 125 -6.52 10.85 18.70
C LEU A 125 -6.43 9.38 19.11
N THR A 126 -5.85 9.12 20.28
CA THR A 126 -5.86 7.79 20.89
C THR A 126 -6.79 7.80 22.11
N LYS A 127 -7.74 6.87 22.14
CA LYS A 127 -8.55 6.63 23.34
C LYS A 127 -7.73 5.77 24.30
N SER A 128 -7.42 6.29 25.48
CA SER A 128 -6.80 5.49 26.53
C SER A 128 -7.80 4.50 27.13
N SER A 129 -7.30 3.48 27.82
CA SER A 129 -8.07 2.53 28.63
C SER A 129 -8.96 3.19 29.70
N SER A 130 -8.75 4.47 29.99
CA SER A 130 -9.52 5.27 30.96
C SER A 130 -10.57 6.19 30.31
N ASN A 131 -10.94 5.96 29.04
CA ASN A 131 -11.91 6.79 28.29
C ASN A 131 -11.49 8.26 28.13
N ARG A 132 -10.21 8.58 28.39
CA ARG A 132 -9.62 9.90 28.12
C ARG A 132 -9.11 9.94 26.69
N ILE A 133 -9.37 11.06 26.02
CA ILE A 133 -8.86 11.34 24.68
C ILE A 133 -7.45 11.89 24.85
N GLN A 134 -6.46 11.17 24.34
CA GLN A 134 -5.08 11.65 24.25
C GLN A 134 -4.82 12.15 22.83
N TYR A 135 -4.30 13.37 22.74
CA TYR A 135 -3.83 13.94 21.48
C TYR A 135 -2.32 13.71 21.39
N SER A 136 -1.88 13.00 20.37
CA SER A 136 -0.48 12.90 20.01
C SER A 136 -0.24 13.55 18.65
N ARG A 137 0.96 14.11 18.48
CA ARG A 137 1.43 14.69 17.23
C ARG A 137 2.84 14.16 16.99
N TYR A 138 3.21 13.95 15.73
CA TYR A 138 4.52 13.44 15.33
C TYR A 138 4.73 11.97 15.69
N ASP A 139 3.88 11.09 15.16
CA ASP A 139 4.16 9.66 15.20
C ASP A 139 5.27 9.34 14.20
N SER A 140 6.35 8.72 14.66
CA SER A 140 7.56 8.48 13.83
C SER A 140 7.87 6.99 13.81
N LYS A 141 8.03 6.45 12.61
CA LYS A 141 8.39 5.05 12.41
C LYS A 141 9.78 4.94 11.80
N ARG A 142 10.61 4.11 12.43
CA ARG A 142 11.97 3.77 12.00
C ARG A 142 11.92 2.63 10.98
N TYR A 143 12.74 2.74 9.95
CA TYR A 143 12.92 1.72 8.92
C TYR A 143 14.39 1.47 8.67
N THR A 144 14.77 0.20 8.60
CA THR A 144 16.03 -0.25 8.03
C THR A 144 15.84 -0.64 6.57
N THR A 145 16.92 -0.81 5.81
CA THR A 145 16.82 -1.39 4.46
C THR A 145 16.19 -2.77 4.47
N ARG A 146 16.46 -3.57 5.51
CA ARG A 146 15.85 -4.90 5.69
C ARG A 146 14.35 -4.84 5.90
N ASP A 147 13.86 -3.84 6.63
CA ASP A 147 12.41 -3.66 6.81
C ASP A 147 11.75 -3.34 5.47
N LEU A 148 12.34 -2.42 4.69
CA LEU A 148 11.85 -2.09 3.36
C LEU A 148 11.95 -3.28 2.37
N ASP A 149 13.00 -4.09 2.48
CA ASP A 149 13.16 -5.30 1.66
C ASP A 149 12.07 -6.35 1.96
N LYS A 150 11.67 -6.51 3.23
CA LYS A 150 10.53 -7.38 3.59
C LYS A 150 9.23 -6.90 2.95
N GLU A 151 8.96 -5.61 3.04
CA GLU A 151 7.75 -5.01 2.45
C GLU A 151 7.76 -5.15 0.91
N LEU A 152 8.94 -5.04 0.27
CA LEU A 152 9.12 -5.28 -1.16
C LEU A 152 8.81 -6.72 -1.55
N ILE A 153 9.28 -7.68 -0.76
CA ILE A 153 8.99 -9.11 -0.96
C ILE A 153 7.48 -9.33 -0.88
N THR A 154 6.83 -8.86 0.19
CA THR A 154 5.37 -9.00 0.36
C THR A 154 4.59 -8.34 -0.79
N ALA A 155 4.98 -7.13 -1.21
CA ALA A 155 4.33 -6.46 -2.35
C ALA A 155 4.52 -7.24 -3.66
N SER A 156 5.70 -7.85 -3.87
CA SER A 156 6.00 -8.65 -5.06
C SER A 156 5.22 -9.97 -5.08
N GLU A 157 5.06 -10.62 -3.92
CA GLU A 157 4.22 -11.81 -3.76
C GLU A 157 2.76 -11.52 -4.08
N ILE A 158 2.21 -10.43 -3.52
CA ILE A 158 0.84 -9.98 -3.81
C ILE A 158 0.67 -9.70 -5.30
N LEU A 159 1.62 -8.99 -5.92
CA LEU A 159 1.57 -8.69 -7.35
C LEU A 159 1.57 -9.97 -8.19
N LEU A 160 2.36 -10.98 -7.81
CA LEU A 160 2.38 -12.26 -8.49
C LEU A 160 1.05 -13.02 -8.33
N GLU A 161 0.48 -13.04 -7.13
CA GLU A 161 -0.83 -13.65 -6.87
C GLU A 161 -1.94 -13.00 -7.69
N LEU A 162 -1.97 -11.66 -7.74
CA LEU A 162 -2.92 -10.90 -8.56
C LEU A 162 -2.73 -11.17 -10.06
N LYS A 163 -1.49 -11.31 -10.54
CA LYS A 163 -1.22 -11.62 -11.95
C LYS A 163 -1.79 -12.97 -12.34
N ARG A 164 -1.65 -13.98 -11.47
CA ARG A 164 -2.25 -15.29 -11.67
C ARG A 164 -3.77 -15.20 -11.74
N LEU A 165 -4.40 -14.53 -10.75
CA LEU A 165 -5.86 -14.34 -10.78
C LEU A 165 -6.32 -13.67 -12.08
N TRP A 166 -5.66 -12.58 -12.50
CA TRP A 166 -6.05 -11.87 -13.71
C TRP A 166 -5.94 -12.72 -14.99
N GLN A 167 -4.97 -13.63 -15.07
CA GLN A 167 -4.81 -14.60 -16.15
C GLN A 167 -5.90 -15.68 -16.10
N ASP A 168 -6.17 -16.21 -14.91
CA ASP A 168 -7.15 -17.29 -14.69
C ASP A 168 -8.59 -16.83 -15.02
N ILE A 169 -8.91 -15.53 -14.89
CA ILE A 169 -10.26 -15.00 -15.20
C ILE A 169 -10.61 -15.16 -16.69
N ASP A 170 -9.64 -15.09 -17.61
CA ASP A 170 -9.91 -15.27 -19.05
C ASP A 170 -10.35 -16.69 -19.40
N GLU A 171 -10.12 -17.66 -18.52
CA GLU A 171 -10.51 -19.05 -18.70
C GLU A 171 -11.93 -19.35 -18.16
N VAL A 172 -12.52 -18.42 -17.40
CA VAL A 172 -13.82 -18.62 -16.74
C VAL A 172 -14.92 -18.00 -17.60
N ASN A 173 -15.62 -18.85 -18.35
CA ASN A 173 -16.88 -18.51 -18.99
C ASN A 173 -17.99 -18.42 -17.94
N TYR A 174 -18.33 -17.20 -17.50
CA TYR A 174 -19.47 -16.95 -16.63
C TYR A 174 -20.78 -17.00 -17.45
N PHE A 175 -21.32 -18.21 -17.65
CA PHE A 175 -22.66 -18.44 -18.21
C PHE A 175 -23.67 -18.83 -17.13
#